data_AF-A0A7C8EHE9-F1
#
_entry.id   AF-A0A7C8EHE9-F1
#
_cell.length_a   1.000
_cell.length_b   1.000
_cell.length_c   1.000
_cell.angle_alpha   90.00
_cell.angle_beta   90.00
_cell.angle_gamma   90.00
#
_symmetry.space_group_name_H-M   'P 1'
#
loop_
_entity.id
_entity.type
_entity.pdbx_description
1 polymer ?
#
loop_
_entity_poly.entity_id
_entity_poly.type
_entity_poly.pdbx_seq_one_letter_code
_entity_poly.pdbx_strand_id
1 'polypeptide(L)'
;MRKTYVIDTNVLLHNPDALFAFEDNNVVIPFAVIEEIDNQKKRQDEIGRNARVVSRELDALRESSRLSEGVDLPGGGRLTIELNHSGLMEFPQGLDP
;
A
#
# COMPACT_ATOMS: atom_id res chain seq x y z
N MET A 1 -6.57 -11.04 17.83
CA MET A 1 -5.22 -11.13 17.21
C MET A 1 -5.21 -10.16 16.05
N ARG A 2 -4.21 -9.28 15.94
CA ARG A 2 -4.08 -8.36 14.80
C ARG A 2 -3.65 -9.15 13.58
N LYS A 3 -4.32 -8.94 12.46
CA LYS A 3 -3.97 -9.50 11.15
C LYS A 3 -3.01 -8.57 10.43
N THR A 4 -2.31 -9.11 9.45
CA THR A 4 -1.49 -8.33 8.52
C THR A 4 -2.10 -8.45 7.13
N TYR A 5 -2.43 -7.32 6.53
CA TYR A 5 -2.94 -7.21 5.17
C TYR A 5 -1.86 -6.62 4.29
N VAL A 6 -1.56 -7.30 3.18
CA VAL A 6 -0.70 -6.76 2.12
C VAL A 6 -1.60 -6.22 1.04
N ILE A 7 -1.50 -4.92 0.75
CA ILE A 7 -2.36 -4.25 -0.22
C ILE A 7 -1.68 -4.22 -1.58
N ASP A 8 -2.43 -4.62 -2.60
CA ASP A 8 -2.05 -4.48 -4.02
C ASP A 8 -2.52 -3.13 -4.57
N THR A 9 -1.83 -2.63 -5.60
CA THR A 9 -2.12 -1.39 -6.32
C THR A 9 -3.56 -1.35 -6.81
N ASN A 10 -4.08 -2.45 -7.36
CA ASN A 10 -5.44 -2.49 -7.90
C ASN A 10 -6.50 -2.12 -6.86
N VAL A 11 -6.33 -2.56 -5.61
CA VAL A 11 -7.24 -2.23 -4.51
C VAL A 11 -7.29 -0.71 -4.31
N LEU A 12 -6.12 -0.07 -4.27
CA LEU A 12 -5.98 1.38 -4.06
C LEU A 12 -6.46 2.20 -5.27
N LEU A 13 -6.25 1.70 -6.49
CA LEU A 13 -6.71 2.35 -7.71
C LEU A 13 -8.23 2.30 -7.87
N HIS A 14 -8.89 1.25 -7.37
CA HIS A 14 -10.34 1.14 -7.39
C HIS A 14 -11.00 1.82 -6.18
N ASN A 15 -10.36 1.79 -5.02
CA ASN A 15 -10.85 2.43 -3.81
C ASN A 15 -9.71 3.07 -3.01
N PRO A 16 -9.54 4.41 -3.07
CA PRO A 16 -8.47 5.09 -2.33
C PRO A 16 -8.66 4.98 -0.80
N ASP A 17 -9.90 4.86 -0.32
CA ASP A 17 -10.19 4.79 1.12
C ASP A 17 -9.82 3.42 1.72
N ALA A 18 -9.50 2.44 0.88
CA ALA A 18 -9.07 1.11 1.32
C ALA A 18 -7.85 1.19 2.27
N LEU A 19 -7.00 2.22 2.13
CA LEU A 19 -5.86 2.46 3.01
C LEU A 19 -6.22 2.47 4.50
N PHE A 20 -7.45 2.90 4.83
CA PHE A 20 -7.94 3.07 6.19
C PHE A 20 -9.01 2.05 6.60
N ALA A 21 -9.35 1.11 5.71
CA ALA A 21 -10.45 0.16 5.91
C ALA A 21 -10.10 -1.03 6.84
N PHE A 22 -8.88 -1.10 7.35
CA PHE A 22 -8.35 -2.28 8.05
C PHE A 22 -8.41 -2.19 9.60
N GLU A 23 -9.18 -1.25 10.14
CA GLU A 23 -9.42 -1.11 11.59
C GLU A 23 -8.11 -1.06 12.41
N ASP A 24 -7.94 -1.97 13.39
CA ASP A 24 -6.79 -2.05 14.29
C ASP A 24 -5.64 -2.94 13.74
N ASN A 25 -5.73 -3.36 12.49
CA ASN A 25 -4.81 -4.31 11.88
C ASN A 25 -3.58 -3.66 11.25
N ASN A 26 -2.59 -4.48 10.92
CA ASN A 26 -1.39 -4.03 10.23
C ASN A 26 -1.64 -4.02 8.72
N VAL A 27 -1.24 -2.94 8.07
CA VAL A 27 -1.31 -2.74 6.63
C VAL A 27 0.12 -2.64 6.10
N VAL A 28 0.44 -3.45 5.10
CA VAL A 28 1.74 -3.46 4.45
C VAL A 28 1.55 -3.11 2.98
N ILE A 29 2.30 -2.12 2.51
CA ILE A 29 2.33 -1.74 1.10
C ILE A 29 3.73 -2.03 0.56
N PRO A 30 3.87 -2.98 -0.37
CA PRO A 30 5.14 -3.21 -1.06
C PRO A 30 5.60 -1.94 -1.78
N PHE A 31 6.91 -1.68 -1.80
CA PHE A 31 7.45 -0.49 -2.49
C PHE A 31 7.06 -0.42 -3.98
N ALA A 32 6.98 -1.58 -4.66
CA ALA A 32 6.52 -1.66 -6.04
C ALA A 32 5.13 -1.04 -6.26
N VAL A 33 4.21 -1.18 -5.30
CA VAL A 33 2.88 -0.56 -5.36
C VAL A 33 2.96 0.95 -5.41
N ILE A 34 3.94 1.55 -4.69
CA ILE A 34 4.16 3.00 -4.71
C ILE A 34 4.59 3.47 -6.10
N GLU A 35 5.49 2.72 -6.75
CA GLU A 35 5.95 3.03 -8.11
C GLU A 35 4.83 2.90 -9.14
N GLU A 36 3.99 1.88 -9.00
CA GLU A 36 2.82 1.71 -9.86
C GLU A 36 1.81 2.84 -9.68
N ILE A 37 1.48 3.23 -8.45
CA ILE A 37 0.61 4.39 -8.17
C ILE A 37 1.17 5.65 -8.85
N ASP A 38 2.48 5.89 -8.79
CA ASP A 38 3.05 7.09 -9.40
C ASP A 38 2.91 7.10 -10.92
N ASN A 39 3.08 5.94 -11.56
CA ASN A 39 2.83 5.77 -12.99
C ASN A 39 1.38 6.04 -13.38
N GLN A 40 0.41 5.60 -12.56
CA GLN A 40 -1.02 5.74 -12.86
C GLN A 40 -1.53 7.18 -12.72
N LYS A 41 -0.85 8.06 -11.96
CA LYS A 41 -1.24 9.49 -11.81
C LYS A 41 -1.33 10.26 -13.12
N LYS A 42 -0.64 9.80 -14.17
CA LYS A 42 -0.63 10.44 -15.51
C LYS A 42 -1.95 10.26 -16.26
N ARG A 43 -2.79 9.31 -15.83
CA ARG A 43 -4.08 9.05 -16.47
C ARG A 43 -5.08 10.17 -16.16
N GLN A 44 -5.92 10.46 -17.15
CA GLN A 44 -6.97 11.49 -17.05
C GLN A 44 -8.35 10.91 -16.70
N ASP A 45 -8.40 9.64 -16.33
CA ASP A 45 -9.61 8.91 -15.94
C ASP A 45 -9.72 8.78 -14.41
N GLU A 46 -10.72 8.01 -13.97
CA GLU A 46 -10.96 7.74 -12.56
C GLU A 46 -9.79 7.02 -11.87
N ILE A 47 -9.13 6.10 -12.57
CA ILE A 47 -7.94 5.40 -12.04
C ILE A 47 -6.83 6.42 -11.75
N GLY A 48 -6.57 7.34 -12.67
CA GLY A 48 -5.59 8.40 -12.44
C GLY A 48 -6.00 9.40 -11.35
N ARG A 49 -7.31 9.64 -11.16
CA ARG A 49 -7.83 10.42 -10.03
C ARG A 49 -7.55 9.71 -8.70
N ASN A 50 -7.88 8.43 -8.61
CA ASN A 50 -7.69 7.64 -7.40
C ASN A 50 -6.20 7.48 -7.05
N ALA A 51 -5.33 7.24 -8.04
CA ALA A 51 -3.88 7.22 -7.85
C ALA A 51 -3.36 8.54 -7.24
N ARG A 52 -3.88 9.69 -7.69
CA ARG A 52 -3.52 11.01 -7.13
C ARG A 52 -4.02 11.20 -5.69
N VAL A 53 -5.20 10.66 -5.35
CA VAL A 53 -5.71 10.69 -3.97
C VAL A 53 -4.82 9.82 -3.07
N VAL A 54 -4.58 8.56 -3.45
CA VAL A 54 -3.73 7.63 -2.69
C VAL A 54 -2.33 8.20 -2.47
N SER A 55 -1.71 8.77 -3.51
CA SER A 55 -0.40 9.44 -3.39
C SER A 55 -0.43 10.54 -2.33
N ARG A 56 -1.47 11.38 -2.28
CA ARG A 56 -1.59 12.47 -1.30
C ARG A 56 -1.78 11.94 0.13
N GLU A 57 -2.59 10.90 0.31
CA GLU A 57 -2.77 10.27 1.61
C GLU A 57 -1.46 9.66 2.13
N LEU A 58 -0.71 8.97 1.26
CA LEU A 58 0.60 8.42 1.60
C LEU A 58 1.62 9.53 1.92
N ASP A 59 1.59 10.64 1.19
CA ASP A 59 2.45 11.80 1.48
C ASP A 59 2.10 12.43 2.84
N ALA A 60 0.81 12.61 3.16
CA ALA A 60 0.36 13.12 4.45
C ALA A 60 0.78 12.21 5.63
N LEU A 61 0.72 10.89 5.44
CA LEU A 61 1.20 9.94 6.44
C LEU A 61 2.73 10.00 6.65
N ARG A 62 3.51 10.29 5.60
CA ARG A 62 4.98 10.49 5.69
C ARG A 62 5.36 11.71 6.52
N GLU A 63 4.51 12.74 6.58
CA GLU A 63 4.77 13.93 7.38
C GLU A 63 4.75 13.63 8.88
N SER A 64 3.98 12.61 9.30
CA SER A 64 3.81 12.23 10.70
C SER A 64 4.92 11.29 11.20
N SER A 65 5.40 10.38 10.34
CA SER A 65 6.45 9.42 10.67
C SER A 65 7.07 8.82 9.40
N ARG A 66 8.22 8.18 9.54
CA ARG A 66 8.82 7.38 8.47
C ARG A 66 7.96 6.15 8.20
N LEU A 67 7.35 6.09 7.01
CA LEU A 67 6.53 4.94 6.60
C LEU A 67 7.27 3.60 6.60
N SER A 68 8.59 3.58 6.46
CA SER A 68 9.41 2.36 6.56
C SER A 68 9.49 1.81 8.00
N GLU A 69 9.33 2.66 9.01
CA GLU A 69 9.32 2.29 10.43
C GLU A 69 7.89 2.02 10.94
N GLY A 70 6.90 2.29 10.08
CA GLY A 70 5.48 2.19 10.37
C GLY A 70 4.88 3.49 10.89
N VAL A 71 3.68 3.82 10.43
CA VAL A 71 2.86 4.94 10.90
C VAL A 71 1.56 4.40 11.49
N ASP A 72 1.11 5.00 12.59
CA ASP A 72 -0.15 4.60 13.19
C ASP A 72 -1.32 5.20 12.38
N LEU A 73 -2.31 4.35 12.08
CA LEU A 73 -3.50 4.74 11.36
C LEU A 73 -4.58 5.22 12.33
N PRO A 74 -5.51 6.10 11.91
CA PRO A 74 -6.60 6.58 12.75
C PRO A 74 -7.47 5.47 13.37
N GLY A 75 -7.58 4.32 12.70
CA GLY A 75 -8.32 3.14 13.17
C GLY A 75 -7.63 2.34 14.29
N GLY A 76 -6.44 2.74 14.73
CA GLY A 76 -5.63 2.04 15.75
C GLY A 76 -4.72 0.95 15.17
N GLY A 77 -4.73 0.77 13.85
CA GLY A 77 -3.82 -0.07 13.08
C GLY A 77 -2.49 0.62 12.78
N ARG A 78 -1.65 -0.06 12.00
CA ARG A 78 -0.33 0.46 11.59
C ARG A 78 -0.08 0.20 10.12
N LEU A 79 0.38 1.22 9.39
CA LEU A 79 0.77 1.13 8.00
C LEU A 79 2.29 1.15 7.86
N THR A 80 2.84 0.21 7.10
CA THR A 80 4.27 0.15 6.81
C THR A 80 4.51 0.00 5.31
N ILE A 81 5.48 0.75 4.77
CA ILE A 81 6.00 0.50 3.42
C ILE A 81 7.13 -0.51 3.50
N GLU A 82 6.97 -1.60 2.77
CA GLU A 82 7.92 -2.70 2.71
C GLU A 82 8.90 -2.43 1.55
N LEU A 83 10.12 -2.03 1.91
CA LEU A 83 11.17 -1.63 0.96
C LEU A 83 11.95 -2.81 0.38
N ASN A 84 11.87 -3.97 1.03
CA ASN A 84 12.69 -5.11 0.69
C ASN A 84 11.98 -5.95 -0.37
N HIS A 85 12.36 -5.75 -1.62
CA HIS A 85 12.30 -6.85 -2.58
C HIS A 85 13.38 -7.89 -2.23
N SER A 86 13.33 -8.47 -1.03
CA SER A 86 14.12 -9.65 -0.67
C SER A 86 13.60 -10.77 -1.55
N GLY A 87 14.35 -11.06 -2.62
CA GLY A 87 14.04 -12.09 -3.60
C GLY A 87 13.88 -13.48 -3.00
N LEU A 88 12.67 -13.77 -2.51
CA LEU A 88 12.21 -15.08 -2.10
C LEU A 88 10.78 -15.27 -2.63
N MET A 89 10.65 -15.24 -3.96
CA MET A 89 9.89 -16.32 -4.58
C MET A 89 10.74 -17.59 -4.44
N GLU A 90 10.87 -18.13 -3.21
CA GLU A 90 10.84 -19.58 -3.10
C GLU A 90 9.40 -19.93 -3.48
N PHE A 91 9.16 -20.12 -4.77
CA PHE A 91 7.96 -20.77 -5.21
C PHE A 91 7.82 -22.06 -4.40
N PRO A 92 6.65 -22.35 -3.81
CA PRO A 92 6.39 -23.71 -3.33
C PRO A 92 6.71 -24.64 -4.50
N GLN A 93 7.58 -25.63 -4.31
CA GLN A 93 7.93 -26.60 -5.35
C GLN A 93 6.63 -27.15 -5.95
N GLY A 94 6.29 -26.77 -7.19
CA GLY A 94 5.08 -27.20 -7.87
C GLY A 94 4.18 -26.10 -8.44
N LEU A 95 4.53 -24.82 -8.31
CA LEU A 95 3.85 -23.73 -9.03
C LEU A 95 4.84 -23.02 -9.95
N ASP A 96 5.20 -23.66 -11.07
CA ASP A 96 5.70 -22.95 -12.25
C ASP A 96 4.53 -22.79 -13.25
N PRO A 97 4.46 -21.68 -14.01
CA PRO A 97 3.44 -21.42 -15.02
C PRO A 97 3.50 -22.35 -16.23
#